data_AF-A0A8E2F582-F1
#
_entry.id   AF-A0A8E2F582-F1
#
_cell.length_a   1.000
_cell.length_b   1.000
_cell.length_c   1.000
_cell.angle_alpha   90.00
_cell.angle_beta   90.00
_cell.angle_gamma   90.00
#
_symmetry.space_group_name_H-M   'P 1'
#
loop_
_entity.id
_entity.type
_entity.pdbx_description
1 polymer ?
#
loop_
_entity_poly.entity_id
_entity_poly.type
_entity_poly.pdbx_seq_one_letter_code
_entity_poly.pdbx_strand_id
1 'polypeptide(L)'
;MPSWADICNSFQHPEYSPFTPWPKEWYSVNDVSGAVKTTACWWWANCVYLHADDARKQQFAATGLVMGLVPLILKDIAWPHRRIAPVSQELPFWCEIIVRGLGLIPVVQRPETTTDSRGPHRGASKKHTAILLSGLILATLAAYGILAVIEVYSKRSALGCVYPIFITSWFIIAIIPAAIETTMRKIRSRNAPKKGIQYHVQNRTPGEASTKGKAPQGQDPMSTSSIDVIDAEGLNRRVTDNQKAVKLGVMRNEDLGEVFQAQSAIQGGGEVWWVQFTWAIYYTAGTLIYTSIMAVTVIELFVWVVATCFATGMNRLLGYRLCEYWS
;
A
#
# COMPACT_ATOMS: atom_id res chain seq x y z
N MET A 1 -37.95 -32.45 -20.72
CA MET A 1 -36.94 -31.43 -20.40
C MET A 1 -35.61 -31.91 -20.98
N PRO A 2 -34.91 -31.11 -21.79
CA PRO A 2 -33.58 -31.49 -22.28
C PRO A 2 -32.67 -31.82 -21.10
N SER A 3 -31.81 -32.83 -21.25
CA SER A 3 -30.83 -33.14 -20.21
C SER A 3 -29.78 -32.01 -20.17
N TRP A 4 -29.14 -31.82 -19.01
CA TRP A 4 -28.08 -30.82 -18.87
C TRP A 4 -26.94 -31.03 -19.86
N ALA A 5 -26.66 -32.29 -20.21
CA ALA A 5 -25.67 -32.63 -21.23
C ALA A 5 -26.08 -32.08 -22.61
N ASP A 6 -27.37 -32.14 -22.97
CA ASP A 6 -27.86 -31.63 -24.25
C ASP A 6 -27.73 -30.11 -24.34
N ILE A 7 -27.98 -29.40 -23.24
CA ILE A 7 -27.79 -27.95 -23.16
C ILE A 7 -26.32 -27.61 -23.36
N CYS A 8 -25.40 -28.33 -22.71
CA CYS A 8 -23.98 -28.04 -22.82
C CYS A 8 -23.40 -28.41 -24.19
N ASN A 9 -23.92 -29.46 -24.83
CA ASN A 9 -23.57 -29.85 -26.20
C ASN A 9 -24.06 -28.86 -27.27
N SER A 10 -25.06 -28.02 -26.95
CA SER A 10 -25.56 -27.02 -27.90
C SER A 10 -24.58 -25.86 -28.16
N PHE A 11 -23.51 -25.76 -27.36
CA PHE A 11 -22.50 -24.70 -27.50
C PHE A 11 -21.31 -25.18 -28.33
N GLN A 12 -21.25 -24.75 -29.58
CA GLN A 12 -20.04 -24.92 -30.40
C GLN A 12 -18.93 -23.98 -29.91
N HIS A 13 -17.93 -24.57 -29.25
CA HIS A 13 -16.61 -24.00 -28.98
C HIS A 13 -16.53 -22.64 -28.26
N PRO A 14 -17.31 -22.38 -27.19
CA PRO A 14 -17.21 -21.14 -26.43
C PRO A 14 -15.82 -20.94 -25.79
N GLU A 15 -15.07 -22.01 -25.57
CA GLU A 15 -13.76 -21.96 -24.93
C GLU A 15 -12.74 -21.09 -25.68
N TYR A 16 -12.87 -20.92 -27.01
CA TYR A 16 -11.92 -20.18 -27.84
C TYR A 16 -12.30 -18.71 -28.12
N SER A 17 -13.54 -18.29 -27.88
CA SER A 17 -14.00 -16.94 -28.22
C SER A 17 -13.78 -15.95 -27.05
N PRO A 18 -12.87 -14.97 -27.18
CA PRO A 18 -12.68 -13.95 -26.14
C PRO A 18 -13.86 -12.96 -26.11
N PHE A 19 -14.17 -12.42 -24.92
CA PHE A 19 -15.13 -11.35 -24.68
C PHE A 19 -16.55 -11.58 -25.21
N THR A 20 -17.02 -12.82 -25.21
CA THR A 20 -18.40 -13.11 -25.63
C THR A 20 -19.34 -12.86 -24.45
N PRO A 21 -20.21 -11.83 -24.51
CA PRO A 21 -21.17 -11.59 -23.44
C PRO A 21 -22.19 -12.72 -23.39
N TRP A 22 -22.77 -12.92 -22.21
CA TRP A 22 -23.87 -13.86 -22.05
C TRP A 22 -25.07 -13.38 -22.88
N PRO A 23 -25.65 -14.24 -23.73
CA PRO A 23 -26.87 -13.88 -24.43
C PRO A 23 -27.97 -13.65 -23.39
N LYS A 24 -28.75 -12.58 -23.56
CA LYS A 24 -29.77 -12.18 -22.58
C LYS A 24 -30.83 -13.26 -22.39
N GLU A 25 -31.04 -14.07 -23.42
CA GLU A 25 -32.00 -15.17 -23.47
C GLU A 25 -31.70 -16.25 -22.42
N TRP A 26 -30.47 -16.30 -21.90
CA TRP A 26 -30.01 -17.33 -20.97
C TRP A 26 -30.37 -17.01 -19.53
N TYR A 27 -30.47 -15.73 -19.20
CA TYR A 27 -31.02 -15.29 -17.92
C TYR A 27 -32.55 -15.42 -17.90
N SER A 28 -33.19 -15.46 -19.08
CA SER A 28 -34.64 -15.50 -19.23
C SER A 28 -35.21 -16.89 -19.46
N VAL A 29 -34.43 -17.98 -19.27
CA VAL A 29 -34.99 -19.34 -19.36
C VAL A 29 -36.01 -19.49 -18.22
N ASN A 30 -37.27 -19.24 -18.57
CA ASN A 30 -38.39 -19.21 -17.64
C ASN A 30 -38.83 -20.61 -17.18
N ASP A 31 -38.29 -21.66 -17.83
CA ASP A 31 -38.74 -23.05 -17.69
C ASP A 31 -37.94 -23.92 -16.73
N VAL A 32 -36.90 -23.39 -16.06
CA VAL A 32 -36.17 -24.14 -15.05
C VAL A 32 -36.56 -23.61 -13.67
N SER A 33 -37.13 -24.50 -12.84
CA SER A 33 -37.58 -24.26 -11.46
C SER A 33 -36.73 -23.24 -10.71
N GLY A 34 -37.36 -22.30 -9.98
CA GLY A 34 -36.77 -21.04 -9.49
C GLY A 34 -35.42 -21.07 -8.74
N ALA A 35 -34.97 -22.24 -8.24
CA ALA A 35 -33.63 -22.41 -7.66
C ALA A 35 -32.50 -22.44 -8.71
N VAL A 36 -32.80 -22.69 -9.98
CA VAL A 36 -31.80 -22.84 -11.05
C VAL A 36 -31.47 -21.51 -11.73
N LYS A 37 -32.38 -20.52 -11.70
CA LYS A 37 -32.13 -19.19 -12.29
C LYS A 37 -30.94 -18.46 -11.66
N THR A 38 -30.68 -18.67 -10.37
CA THR A 38 -29.56 -18.04 -9.65
C THR A 38 -28.22 -18.75 -9.83
N THR A 39 -28.22 -20.02 -10.26
CA THR A 39 -27.02 -20.87 -10.38
C THR A 39 -26.63 -21.21 -11.81
N ALA A 40 -27.45 -20.86 -12.81
CA ALA A 40 -27.22 -21.15 -14.24
C ALA A 40 -25.82 -20.79 -14.73
N CYS A 41 -25.22 -19.76 -14.13
CA CYS A 41 -23.88 -19.33 -14.46
C CYS A 41 -22.76 -20.26 -13.98
N TRP A 42 -22.87 -20.73 -12.75
CA TRP A 42 -21.96 -21.73 -12.19
C TRP A 42 -22.00 -23.00 -13.04
N TRP A 43 -23.19 -23.39 -13.47
CA TRP A 43 -23.39 -24.53 -14.34
C TRP A 43 -22.68 -24.38 -15.68
N TRP A 44 -22.82 -23.23 -16.34
CA TRP A 44 -22.14 -22.99 -17.60
C TRP A 44 -20.62 -22.97 -17.45
N ALA A 45 -20.09 -22.30 -16.41
CA ALA A 45 -18.66 -22.27 -16.15
C ALA A 45 -18.13 -23.69 -15.97
N ASN A 46 -18.90 -24.55 -15.28
CA ASN A 46 -18.60 -25.97 -15.16
C ASN A 46 -18.68 -26.70 -16.51
N CYS A 47 -19.69 -26.43 -17.35
CA CYS A 47 -19.79 -27.04 -18.67
C CYS A 47 -18.64 -26.65 -19.60
N VAL A 48 -18.25 -25.37 -19.64
CA VAL A 48 -17.08 -24.91 -20.39
C VAL A 48 -15.81 -25.60 -19.88
N TYR A 49 -15.67 -25.74 -18.55
CA TYR A 49 -14.53 -26.44 -17.97
C TYR A 49 -14.51 -27.93 -18.31
N LEU A 50 -15.66 -28.60 -18.29
CA LEU A 50 -15.79 -30.04 -18.58
C LEU A 50 -15.53 -30.37 -20.06
N HIS A 51 -15.96 -29.50 -20.98
CA HIS A 51 -15.77 -29.69 -22.42
C HIS A 51 -14.40 -29.24 -22.92
N ALA A 52 -13.68 -28.44 -22.13
CA ALA A 52 -12.32 -28.06 -22.44
C ALA A 52 -11.40 -29.29 -22.53
N ASP A 53 -10.47 -29.27 -23.48
CA ASP A 53 -9.38 -30.23 -23.55
C ASP A 53 -8.46 -30.09 -22.32
N ASP A 54 -7.71 -31.15 -22.01
CA ASP A 54 -6.93 -31.19 -20.77
C ASP A 54 -5.83 -30.10 -20.73
N ALA A 55 -5.29 -29.70 -21.88
CA ALA A 55 -4.36 -28.58 -21.96
C ALA A 55 -5.04 -27.26 -21.58
N ARG A 56 -6.28 -27.05 -22.02
CA ARG A 56 -7.08 -25.86 -21.67
C ARG A 56 -7.52 -25.84 -20.21
N LYS A 57 -7.84 -26.99 -19.61
CA LYS A 57 -8.09 -27.08 -18.16
C LYS A 57 -6.86 -26.66 -17.35
N GLN A 58 -5.67 -27.09 -17.75
CA GLN A 58 -4.41 -26.63 -17.14
C GLN A 58 -4.21 -25.12 -17.32
N GLN A 59 -4.52 -24.57 -18.49
CA GLN A 59 -4.49 -23.12 -18.72
C GLN A 59 -5.46 -22.38 -17.79
N PHE A 60 -6.68 -22.85 -17.60
CA PHE A 60 -7.64 -22.23 -16.68
C PHE A 60 -7.16 -22.25 -15.23
N ALA A 61 -6.57 -23.36 -14.78
CA ALA A 61 -5.97 -23.44 -13.45
C ALA A 61 -4.80 -22.44 -13.30
N ALA A 62 -3.91 -22.36 -14.29
CA ALA A 62 -2.80 -21.41 -14.29
C ALA A 62 -3.27 -19.95 -14.32
N THR A 63 -4.27 -19.64 -15.16
CA THR A 63 -4.87 -18.29 -15.24
C THR A 63 -5.52 -17.89 -13.93
N GLY A 64 -6.24 -18.79 -13.26
CA GLY A 64 -6.80 -18.54 -11.92
C GLY A 64 -5.72 -18.18 -10.90
N LEU A 65 -4.58 -18.88 -10.91
CA LEU A 65 -3.44 -18.55 -10.05
C LEU A 65 -2.84 -17.18 -10.37
N VAL A 66 -2.61 -16.88 -11.65
CA VAL A 66 -2.07 -15.57 -12.07
C VAL A 66 -3.03 -14.46 -11.67
N MET A 67 -4.33 -14.60 -11.94
CA MET A 67 -5.34 -13.62 -11.54
C MET A 67 -5.37 -13.42 -10.03
N GLY A 68 -5.32 -14.48 -9.24
CA GLY A 68 -5.24 -14.39 -7.77
C GLY A 68 -4.00 -13.65 -7.26
N LEU A 69 -2.88 -13.76 -7.97
CA LEU A 69 -1.63 -13.08 -7.62
C LEU A 69 -1.63 -11.60 -8.03
N VAL A 70 -2.42 -11.19 -9.03
CA VAL A 70 -2.44 -9.80 -9.54
C VAL A 70 -2.70 -8.77 -8.42
N PRO A 71 -3.74 -8.91 -7.58
CA PRO A 71 -3.98 -7.98 -6.48
C PRO A 71 -2.80 -7.90 -5.50
N LEU A 72 -2.20 -9.04 -5.15
CA LEU A 72 -1.08 -9.11 -4.21
C LEU A 72 0.17 -8.45 -4.79
N ILE A 73 0.51 -8.75 -6.05
CA ILE A 73 1.70 -8.22 -6.70
C ILE A 73 1.56 -6.72 -6.92
N LEU A 74 0.43 -6.27 -7.48
CA LEU A 74 0.24 -4.86 -7.84
C LEU A 74 0.08 -3.97 -6.61
N LYS A 75 -0.61 -4.45 -5.57
CA LYS A 75 -0.80 -3.67 -4.36
C LYS A 75 0.45 -3.66 -3.50
N ASP A 76 1.11 -4.81 -3.32
CA ASP A 76 2.15 -4.94 -2.30
C ASP A 76 3.59 -5.04 -2.86
N ILE A 77 3.84 -5.86 -3.86
CA ILE A 77 5.22 -6.20 -4.28
C ILE A 77 5.80 -5.19 -5.27
N ALA A 78 4.99 -4.65 -6.16
CA ALA A 78 5.51 -3.80 -7.23
C ALA A 78 6.07 -2.45 -6.70
N TRP A 79 5.60 -1.97 -5.53
CA TRP A 79 5.90 -0.64 -5.01
C TRP A 79 6.09 -0.57 -3.47
N PRO A 80 7.00 -1.35 -2.85
CA PRO A 80 7.17 -1.40 -1.40
C PRO A 80 7.70 -0.08 -0.83
N HIS A 81 8.79 0.45 -1.38
CA HIS A 81 9.45 1.66 -0.86
C HIS A 81 8.69 2.97 -1.14
N ARG A 82 7.67 2.92 -2.00
CA ARG A 82 6.92 4.11 -2.43
C ARG A 82 5.56 4.26 -1.74
N ARG A 83 5.20 3.41 -0.77
CA ARG A 83 3.92 3.59 -0.06
C ARG A 83 3.90 4.81 0.85
N ILE A 84 5.06 5.28 1.28
CA ILE A 84 5.16 6.44 2.18
C ILE A 84 4.96 7.71 1.37
N ALA A 85 3.89 8.45 1.69
CA ALA A 85 3.66 9.79 1.17
C ALA A 85 4.02 10.80 2.28
N PRO A 86 5.13 11.56 2.13
CA PRO A 86 5.48 12.57 3.12
C PRO A 86 4.47 13.72 3.05
N VAL A 87 3.92 14.11 4.20
CA VAL A 87 2.97 15.22 4.30
C VAL A 87 3.46 16.21 5.36
N SER A 88 3.32 17.50 5.09
CA SER A 88 3.77 18.57 6.00
C SER A 88 2.94 18.67 7.29
N GLN A 89 1.66 18.34 7.19
CA GLN A 89 0.66 18.47 8.26
C GLN A 89 -0.20 17.21 8.35
N GLU A 90 -0.89 17.05 9.47
CA GLU A 90 -1.88 15.98 9.62
C GLU A 90 -3.03 16.19 8.64
N LEU A 91 -3.32 15.19 7.81
CA LEU A 91 -4.45 15.25 6.88
C LEU A 91 -5.76 15.23 7.67
N PRO A 92 -6.84 15.82 7.13
CA PRO A 92 -8.16 15.61 7.68
C PRO A 92 -8.51 14.11 7.62
N PHE A 93 -9.25 13.66 8.63
CA PHE A 93 -9.58 12.25 8.86
C PHE A 93 -10.07 11.51 7.60
N TRP A 94 -10.99 12.11 6.84
CA TRP A 94 -11.54 11.50 5.63
C TRP A 94 -10.52 11.37 4.50
N CYS A 95 -9.63 12.36 4.33
CA CYS A 95 -8.58 12.28 3.31
C CYS A 95 -7.54 11.22 3.68
N GLU A 96 -7.21 11.09 4.97
CA GLU A 96 -6.32 10.02 5.44
C GLU A 96 -6.88 8.63 5.12
N ILE A 97 -8.19 8.42 5.30
CA ILE A 97 -8.86 7.17 4.93
C ILE A 97 -8.77 6.92 3.42
N ILE A 98 -9.08 7.92 2.60
CA ILE A 98 -9.05 7.79 1.13
C ILE A 98 -7.62 7.47 0.68
N VAL A 99 -6.62 8.21 1.14
CA VAL A 99 -5.20 8.00 0.79
C VAL A 99 -4.75 6.58 1.18
N ARG A 100 -5.15 6.08 2.37
CA ARG A 100 -4.89 4.69 2.78
C ARG A 100 -5.65 3.66 1.97
N GLY A 101 -6.89 3.94 1.58
CA GLY A 101 -7.69 3.09 0.69
C GLY A 101 -7.04 2.95 -0.69
N LEU A 102 -6.47 4.04 -1.20
CA LEU A 102 -5.64 4.08 -2.42
C LEU A 102 -4.26 3.39 -2.24
N GLY A 103 -3.98 2.89 -1.03
CA GLY A 103 -2.80 2.10 -0.67
C GLY A 103 -1.60 2.90 -0.16
N LEU A 104 -1.68 4.23 -0.05
CA LEU A 104 -0.59 5.06 0.43
C LEU A 104 -0.67 5.25 1.95
N ILE A 105 0.48 5.38 2.59
CA ILE A 105 0.60 5.62 4.02
C ILE A 105 1.10 7.07 4.17
N PRO A 106 0.22 8.01 4.57
CA PRO A 106 0.66 9.36 4.85
C PRO A 106 1.52 9.35 6.11
N VAL A 107 2.73 9.91 6.01
CA VAL A 107 3.66 10.06 7.14
C VAL A 107 3.97 11.53 7.30
N VAL A 108 3.66 12.07 8.47
CA VAL A 108 3.98 13.46 8.79
C VAL A 108 5.48 13.58 9.01
N GLN A 109 6.17 14.26 8.11
CA GLN A 109 7.57 14.58 8.31
C GLN A 109 7.64 15.80 9.23
N ARG A 110 8.17 15.63 10.45
CA ARG A 110 8.55 16.79 11.25
C ARG A 110 9.71 17.47 10.52
N PRO A 111 9.68 18.80 10.36
CA PRO A 111 10.82 19.51 9.79
C PRO A 111 12.01 19.28 10.71
N GLU A 112 12.94 18.43 10.28
CA GLU A 112 14.28 18.45 10.85
C GLU A 112 14.85 19.83 10.51
N THR A 113 15.42 20.48 11.52
CA THR A 113 15.96 21.85 11.48
C THR A 113 17.13 22.02 10.50
N THR A 114 17.42 21.03 9.67
CA THR A 114 18.30 21.15 8.52
C THR A 114 17.59 21.88 7.39
N THR A 115 17.80 23.20 7.40
CA THR A 115 17.82 24.06 6.22
C THR A 115 18.25 23.30 4.96
N ASP A 116 17.46 23.48 3.89
CA ASP A 116 17.86 23.40 2.47
C ASP A 116 17.37 22.27 1.54
N SER A 117 16.47 21.37 1.95
CA SER A 117 15.72 20.56 0.97
C SER A 117 14.40 21.24 0.60
N ARG A 118 14.49 22.30 -0.23
CA ARG A 118 13.35 22.81 -1.01
C ARG A 118 12.82 21.68 -1.89
N GLY A 119 11.77 21.00 -1.43
CA GLY A 119 11.04 20.04 -2.25
C GLY A 119 10.59 20.71 -3.56
N PRO A 120 10.76 20.05 -4.72
CA PRO A 120 10.66 20.66 -6.05
C PRO A 120 9.27 21.18 -6.48
N HIS A 121 8.23 21.10 -5.63
CA HIS A 121 6.85 21.39 -6.05
C HIS A 121 6.11 22.46 -5.26
N ARG A 122 6.79 23.19 -4.36
CA ARG A 122 6.16 24.24 -3.54
C ARG A 122 5.65 25.48 -4.31
N GLY A 123 5.85 25.53 -5.63
CA GLY A 123 5.46 26.66 -6.50
C GLY A 123 4.27 26.39 -7.43
N ALA A 124 3.66 25.21 -7.41
CA ALA A 124 2.49 24.96 -8.26
C ALA A 124 1.29 25.79 -7.76
N SER A 125 0.72 26.63 -8.62
CA SER A 125 -0.49 27.37 -8.31
C SER A 125 -1.61 26.42 -7.91
N LYS A 126 -2.30 26.69 -6.80
CA LYS A 126 -3.40 25.87 -6.28
C LYS A 126 -4.45 25.52 -7.35
N LYS A 127 -4.66 26.43 -8.32
CA LYS A 127 -5.56 26.21 -9.46
C LYS A 127 -5.09 25.06 -10.36
N HIS A 128 -3.80 25.03 -10.70
CA HIS A 128 -3.24 23.94 -11.51
C HIS A 128 -3.31 22.60 -10.77
N THR A 129 -2.98 22.57 -9.48
CA THR A 129 -3.09 21.35 -8.67
C THR A 129 -4.53 20.84 -8.59
N ALA A 130 -5.52 21.74 -8.43
CA ALA A 130 -6.93 21.38 -8.41
C ALA A 130 -7.41 20.80 -9.76
N ILE A 131 -6.98 21.39 -10.89
CA ILE A 131 -7.30 20.90 -12.24
C ILE A 131 -6.70 19.50 -12.45
N LEU A 132 -5.42 19.32 -12.10
CA LEU A 132 -4.75 18.02 -12.20
C LEU A 132 -5.43 16.97 -11.31
N LEU A 133 -5.82 17.34 -10.10
CA LEU A 133 -6.53 16.48 -9.17
C LEU A 133 -7.88 16.04 -9.75
N SER A 134 -8.65 16.98 -10.30
CA SER A 134 -9.92 16.67 -10.97
C SER A 134 -9.72 15.72 -12.15
N GLY A 135 -8.69 15.95 -12.98
CA GLY A 135 -8.33 15.07 -14.08
C GLY A 135 -7.96 13.65 -13.62
N LEU A 136 -7.22 13.52 -12.52
CA LEU A 136 -6.87 12.21 -11.94
C LEU A 136 -8.06 11.48 -11.33
N ILE A 137 -9.00 12.20 -10.72
CA ILE A 137 -10.25 11.62 -10.24
C ILE A 137 -11.03 11.05 -11.43
N LEU A 138 -11.19 11.83 -12.50
CA LEU A 138 -11.88 11.38 -13.71
C LEU A 138 -11.17 10.18 -14.36
N ALA A 139 -9.84 10.22 -14.45
CA ALA A 139 -9.04 9.11 -14.98
C ALA A 139 -9.17 7.84 -14.12
N THR A 140 -9.24 7.98 -12.80
CA THR A 140 -9.45 6.86 -11.87
C THR A 140 -10.86 6.27 -12.04
N LEU A 141 -11.88 7.12 -12.15
CA LEU A 141 -13.25 6.68 -12.44
C LEU A 141 -13.34 5.99 -13.80
N ALA A 142 -12.65 6.50 -14.81
CA ALA A 142 -12.58 5.86 -16.12
C ALA A 142 -11.88 4.49 -16.04
N ALA A 143 -10.80 4.36 -15.25
CA ALA A 143 -10.12 3.09 -15.04
C ALA A 143 -11.04 2.05 -14.36
N TYR A 144 -11.83 2.47 -13.35
CA TYR A 144 -12.86 1.61 -12.76
C TYR A 144 -14.00 1.28 -13.71
N GLY A 145 -14.39 2.23 -14.58
CA GLY A 145 -15.34 2.00 -15.65
C GLY A 145 -14.84 0.94 -16.64
N ILE A 146 -13.57 1.01 -17.04
CA ILE A 146 -12.92 0.01 -17.89
C ILE A 146 -12.92 -1.36 -17.20
N LEU A 147 -12.55 -1.45 -15.92
CA LEU A 147 -12.59 -2.70 -15.17
C LEU A 147 -14.02 -3.27 -15.10
N ALA A 148 -15.03 -2.44 -14.86
CA ALA A 148 -16.43 -2.86 -14.85
C ALA A 148 -16.89 -3.36 -16.23
N VAL A 149 -16.49 -2.68 -17.31
CA VAL A 149 -16.77 -3.13 -18.68
C VAL A 149 -16.11 -4.47 -18.95
N ILE A 150 -14.81 -4.60 -18.65
CA ILE A 150 -14.10 -5.87 -18.80
C ILE A 150 -14.79 -6.96 -17.98
N GLU A 151 -15.24 -6.68 -16.75
CA GLU A 151 -15.97 -7.64 -15.93
C GLU A 151 -17.29 -8.09 -16.58
N VAL A 152 -18.06 -7.15 -17.13
CA VAL A 152 -19.33 -7.41 -17.82
C VAL A 152 -19.14 -8.20 -19.13
N TYR A 153 -18.01 -8.04 -19.82
CA TYR A 153 -17.72 -8.76 -21.06
C TYR A 153 -16.89 -10.04 -20.85
N SER A 154 -16.14 -10.13 -19.76
CA SER A 154 -15.30 -11.27 -19.37
C SER A 154 -16.02 -12.15 -18.34
N LYS A 155 -17.35 -12.32 -18.48
CA LYS A 155 -18.26 -13.04 -17.55
C LYS A 155 -18.03 -14.57 -17.48
N ARG A 156 -16.78 -14.99 -17.44
CA ARG A 156 -16.34 -16.35 -17.15
C ARG A 156 -16.04 -16.55 -15.65
N SER A 157 -16.33 -15.54 -14.83
CA SER A 157 -16.25 -15.61 -13.36
C SER A 157 -17.46 -16.33 -12.78
N ALA A 158 -17.23 -17.37 -11.99
CA ALA A 158 -18.30 -18.11 -11.32
C ALA A 158 -19.17 -17.19 -10.42
N LEU A 159 -18.58 -16.14 -9.85
CA LEU A 159 -19.26 -15.15 -9.00
C LEU A 159 -20.02 -14.05 -9.79
N GLY A 160 -19.67 -13.80 -11.05
CA GLY A 160 -20.11 -12.62 -11.81
C GLY A 160 -21.59 -12.61 -12.19
N CYS A 161 -22.33 -13.66 -11.89
CA CYS A 161 -23.70 -13.85 -12.35
C CYS A 161 -24.77 -13.38 -11.40
N VAL A 162 -24.43 -13.23 -10.12
CA VAL A 162 -25.28 -12.47 -9.19
C VAL A 162 -24.91 -10.99 -9.25
N TYR A 163 -23.64 -10.67 -9.54
CA TYR A 163 -23.12 -9.31 -9.42
C TYR A 163 -21.93 -9.02 -10.36
N PRO A 164 -22.15 -8.36 -11.52
CA PRO A 164 -21.14 -8.21 -12.58
C PRO A 164 -20.18 -7.02 -12.40
N ILE A 165 -20.01 -6.53 -11.17
CA ILE A 165 -19.10 -5.41 -10.82
C ILE A 165 -18.37 -5.71 -9.50
N PHE A 166 -18.13 -6.98 -9.21
CA PHE A 166 -17.54 -7.48 -7.98
C PHE A 166 -16.13 -6.94 -7.76
N ILE A 167 -15.31 -6.84 -8.81
CA ILE A 167 -13.93 -6.35 -8.71
C ILE A 167 -13.93 -4.85 -8.46
N THR A 168 -14.78 -4.10 -9.16
CA THR A 168 -14.92 -2.66 -8.93
C THR A 168 -15.39 -2.38 -7.50
N SER A 169 -16.38 -3.14 -7.01
CA SER A 169 -16.85 -3.03 -5.63
C SER A 169 -15.79 -3.46 -4.62
N TRP A 170 -14.93 -4.41 -4.97
CA TRP A 170 -13.80 -4.83 -4.14
C TRP A 170 -12.80 -3.69 -3.89
N PHE A 171 -12.53 -2.84 -4.89
CA PHE A 171 -11.73 -1.63 -4.71
C PHE A 171 -12.40 -0.63 -3.77
N ILE A 172 -13.73 -0.50 -3.81
CA ILE A 172 -14.49 0.37 -2.89
C ILE A 172 -14.43 -0.18 -1.46
N ILE A 173 -14.56 -1.49 -1.28
CA ILE A 173 -14.49 -2.16 0.03
C ILE A 173 -13.14 -1.94 0.73
N ALA A 174 -12.06 -1.63 -0.02
CA ALA A 174 -10.75 -1.27 0.53
C ALA A 174 -10.79 -0.08 1.52
N ILE A 175 -11.83 0.76 1.43
CA ILE A 175 -12.05 1.88 2.35
C ILE A 175 -12.31 1.39 3.78
N ILE A 176 -12.89 0.20 3.96
CA ILE A 176 -13.23 -0.36 5.28
C ILE A 176 -11.96 -0.62 6.12
N PRO A 177 -10.99 -1.45 5.68
CA PRO A 177 -9.76 -1.66 6.46
C PRO A 177 -8.97 -0.36 6.64
N ALA A 178 -8.96 0.54 5.64
CA ALA A 178 -8.34 1.85 5.75
C ALA A 178 -8.99 2.74 6.83
N ALA A 179 -10.32 2.72 6.94
CA ALA A 179 -11.08 3.44 7.96
C ALA A 179 -10.82 2.90 9.36
N ILE A 180 -10.79 1.57 9.51
CA ILE A 180 -10.47 0.91 10.79
C ILE A 180 -9.04 1.27 11.22
N GLU A 181 -8.06 1.14 10.33
CA GLU A 181 -6.66 1.50 10.61
C GLU A 181 -6.54 2.96 11.05
N THR A 182 -7.19 3.88 10.32
CA THR A 182 -7.15 5.31 10.62
C THR A 182 -7.80 5.65 11.96
N THR A 183 -8.94 5.03 12.24
CA THR A 183 -9.64 5.21 13.52
C THR A 183 -8.79 4.71 14.68
N MET A 184 -8.18 3.53 14.56
CA MET A 184 -7.36 2.94 15.61
C MET A 184 -6.07 3.72 15.85
N ARG A 185 -5.42 4.22 14.79
CA ARG A 185 -4.27 5.12 14.93
C ARG A 185 -4.63 6.39 15.67
N LYS A 186 -5.79 6.99 15.37
CA LYS A 186 -6.26 8.21 16.03
C LYS A 186 -6.65 8.00 17.48
N ILE A 187 -7.25 6.85 17.82
CA ILE A 187 -7.53 6.48 19.21
C ILE A 187 -6.22 6.31 19.97
N ARG A 188 -5.23 5.62 19.36
CA ARG A 188 -3.92 5.43 19.98
C ARG A 188 -3.18 6.75 20.16
N SER A 189 -3.20 7.65 19.19
CA SER A 189 -2.54 8.96 19.31
C SER A 189 -3.17 9.85 20.38
N ARG A 190 -4.48 9.74 20.62
CA ARG A 190 -5.17 10.42 21.72
C ARG A 190 -4.78 9.88 23.10
N ASN A 191 -4.60 8.56 23.19
CA ASN A 191 -4.28 7.88 24.45
C ASN A 191 -2.77 7.81 24.74
N ALA A 192 -1.94 8.07 23.72
CA ALA A 192 -0.50 8.14 23.90
C ALA A 192 -0.21 9.23 24.94
N PRO A 193 0.42 8.89 26.08
CA PRO A 193 0.77 9.90 27.06
C PRO A 193 1.61 10.95 26.34
N LYS A 194 1.21 12.23 26.45
CA LYS A 194 2.02 13.37 26.06
C LYS A 194 3.24 13.42 26.97
N LYS A 195 4.10 12.41 26.93
CA LYS A 195 5.43 12.48 27.49
C LYS A 195 6.11 13.53 26.65
N GLY A 196 6.22 14.73 27.20
CA GLY A 196 7.13 15.75 26.75
C GLY A 196 8.55 15.20 26.88
N ILE A 197 8.90 14.25 26.02
CA ILE A 197 10.28 13.99 25.67
C ILE A 197 10.63 15.18 24.79
N GLN A 198 10.88 16.31 25.45
CA GLN A 198 11.80 17.31 24.94
C GLN A 198 13.07 16.51 24.68
N TYR A 199 13.28 16.13 23.43
CA TYR A 199 14.62 15.85 22.98
C TYR A 199 15.35 17.19 23.10
N HIS A 200 15.93 17.44 24.27
CA HIS A 200 17.04 18.37 24.37
C HIS A 200 18.13 17.71 23.52
N VAL A 201 18.07 17.97 22.21
CA VAL A 201 19.24 17.91 21.36
C VAL A 201 20.12 19.00 21.93
N GLN A 202 20.90 18.62 22.93
CA GLN A 202 21.92 19.45 23.48
C GLN A 202 22.92 19.58 22.36
N ASN A 203 22.72 20.60 21.53
CA ASN A 203 23.68 21.10 20.56
C ASN A 203 24.91 21.50 21.37
N ARG A 204 25.74 20.52 21.74
CA ARG A 204 27.16 20.77 21.99
C ARG A 204 27.68 21.19 20.63
N THR A 205 27.70 22.50 20.40
CA THR A 205 28.67 23.12 19.52
C THR A 205 30.00 22.44 19.84
N PRO A 206 30.61 21.71 18.89
CA PRO A 206 31.97 21.25 19.07
C PRO A 206 32.79 22.51 19.32
N GLY A 207 33.27 22.65 20.55
CA GLY A 207 34.04 23.79 20.98
C GLY A 207 35.15 24.03 19.96
N GLU A 208 35.29 25.29 19.57
CA GLU A 208 36.50 25.84 19.00
C GLU A 208 37.69 25.30 19.78
N ALA A 209 38.38 24.33 19.18
CA ALA A 209 39.74 24.00 19.57
C ALA A 209 40.60 25.20 19.18
N SER A 210 40.75 26.11 20.12
CA SER A 210 41.74 27.18 20.12
C SER A 210 43.14 26.56 19.99
N THR A 211 43.64 26.44 18.77
CA THR A 211 45.06 26.27 18.48
C THR A 211 45.70 27.64 18.33
N LYS A 212 46.10 28.24 19.46
CA LYS A 212 47.23 29.19 19.50
C LYS A 212 48.44 28.46 20.07
N GLY A 213 49.20 27.81 19.20
CA GLY A 213 50.55 27.37 19.50
C GLY A 213 51.47 28.59 19.55
N LYS A 214 51.93 28.94 20.76
CA LYS A 214 53.08 29.84 20.96
C LYS A 214 54.14 29.02 21.70
N ALA A 215 55.29 28.84 21.05
CA ALA A 215 56.43 28.10 21.57
C ALA A 215 57.04 28.80 22.81
N PRO A 216 57.53 28.06 23.82
CA PRO A 216 58.25 28.64 24.94
C PRO A 216 59.76 28.67 24.68
N GLN A 217 60.39 29.79 24.99
CA GLN A 217 61.84 29.92 25.15
C GLN A 217 62.11 30.76 26.41
N GLY A 218 62.79 30.16 27.39
CA GLY A 218 63.69 30.87 28.32
C GLY A 218 63.19 31.23 29.74
N GLN A 219 63.74 30.49 30.71
CA GLN A 219 64.33 30.93 32.01
C GLN A 219 63.47 31.12 33.29
N ASP A 220 64.02 30.51 34.36
CA ASP A 220 63.61 30.35 35.79
C ASP A 220 63.63 31.67 36.62
N PRO A 221 63.39 31.70 37.98
CA PRO A 221 62.98 30.63 38.94
C PRO A 221 61.85 31.00 39.94
N MET A 222 61.44 29.96 40.70
CA MET A 222 60.80 29.97 42.03
C MET A 222 59.51 30.78 42.24
N SER A 223 58.37 30.07 42.28
CA SER A 223 57.50 30.15 43.46
C SER A 223 56.73 28.85 43.65
N THR A 224 56.71 28.40 44.90
CA THR A 224 55.92 27.30 45.45
C THR A 224 54.43 27.53 45.22
N SER A 225 53.76 26.63 44.51
CA SER A 225 52.31 26.49 44.57
C SER A 225 51.89 25.03 44.55
N SER A 226 50.85 24.79 45.32
CA SER A 226 50.33 23.53 45.81
C SER A 226 49.93 22.57 44.70
N ILE A 227 50.42 21.35 44.79
CA ILE A 227 49.98 20.21 43.97
C ILE A 227 48.65 19.73 44.57
N ASP A 228 47.54 20.11 43.93
CA ASP A 228 46.28 19.40 44.11
C ASP A 228 46.37 18.08 43.35
N VAL A 229 46.52 16.99 44.10
CA VAL A 229 46.46 15.61 43.61
C VAL A 229 45.04 15.37 43.10
N ILE A 230 44.82 15.56 41.80
CA ILE A 230 43.59 15.11 41.14
C ILE A 230 43.66 13.59 41.07
N ASP A 231 42.84 12.97 41.91
CA ASP A 231 42.63 11.55 42.05
C ASP A 231 42.37 10.86 40.70
N ALA A 232 43.19 9.86 40.37
CA ALA A 232 43.17 9.14 39.09
C ALA A 232 41.84 8.39 38.86
N GLU A 233 41.04 8.13 39.90
CA GLU A 233 39.70 7.56 39.78
C GLU A 233 38.67 8.53 39.17
N GLY A 234 38.85 9.84 39.35
CA GLY A 234 37.93 10.87 38.84
C GLY A 234 37.98 11.03 37.32
N LEU A 235 39.14 10.77 36.70
CA LEU A 235 39.35 10.93 35.26
C LEU A 235 38.80 9.72 34.48
N ASN A 236 38.90 8.51 35.04
CA ASN A 236 38.40 7.29 34.40
C ASN A 236 36.86 7.26 34.31
N ARG A 237 36.15 7.81 35.29
CA ARG A 237 34.68 7.97 35.24
C ARG A 237 34.21 8.87 34.10
N ARG A 238 34.92 9.98 33.82
CA ARG A 238 34.54 10.91 32.75
C ARG A 238 34.77 10.35 31.34
N VAL A 239 35.75 9.46 31.17
CA VAL A 239 36.00 8.79 29.88
C VAL A 239 34.93 7.74 29.59
N THR A 240 34.50 6.97 30.59
CA THR A 240 33.40 5.99 30.42
C THR A 240 32.05 6.64 30.14
N ASP A 241 31.74 7.79 30.75
CA ASP A 241 30.47 8.49 30.52
C ASP A 241 30.42 9.14 29.13
N ASN A 242 31.55 9.68 28.65
CA ASN A 242 31.65 10.21 27.29
C ASN A 242 31.63 9.09 26.23
N GLN A 243 32.26 7.93 26.46
CA GLN A 243 32.16 6.79 25.55
C GLN A 243 30.74 6.20 25.50
N LYS A 244 30.01 6.14 26.63
CA LYS A 244 28.59 5.77 26.63
C LYS A 244 27.73 6.77 25.87
N ALA A 245 27.97 8.06 26.02
CA ALA A 245 27.24 9.10 25.30
C ALA A 245 27.52 9.07 23.78
N VAL A 246 28.76 8.81 23.36
CA VAL A 246 29.12 8.67 21.93
C VAL A 246 28.53 7.39 21.34
N LYS A 247 28.53 6.27 22.08
CA LYS A 247 27.92 5.02 21.62
C LYS A 247 26.38 5.11 21.54
N LEU A 248 25.74 5.89 22.41
CA LEU A 248 24.30 6.22 22.31
C LEU A 248 23.97 7.20 21.17
N GLY A 249 24.92 8.08 20.80
CA GLY A 249 24.73 9.03 19.70
C GLY A 249 24.90 8.39 18.32
N VAL A 250 25.84 7.45 18.17
CA VAL A 250 26.11 6.75 16.92
C VAL A 250 25.06 5.67 16.61
N MET A 251 24.55 4.95 17.62
CA MET A 251 23.41 4.03 17.40
C MET A 251 22.14 4.76 16.93
N ARG A 252 21.94 6.04 17.30
CA ARG A 252 20.68 6.75 17.05
C ARG A 252 20.43 7.11 15.58
N ASN A 253 21.47 7.26 14.76
CA ASN A 253 21.31 7.59 13.33
C ASN A 253 21.21 6.34 12.44
N GLU A 254 21.84 5.22 12.82
CA GLU A 254 21.65 3.94 12.14
C GLU A 254 20.29 3.32 12.51
N ASP A 255 19.85 3.46 13.77
CA ASP A 255 18.54 2.99 14.23
C ASP A 255 17.37 3.76 13.60
N LEU A 256 17.51 5.06 13.28
CA LEU A 256 16.43 5.80 12.63
C LEU A 256 16.24 5.33 11.18
N GLY A 257 17.34 4.99 10.50
CA GLY A 257 17.32 4.33 9.19
C GLY A 257 16.70 2.94 9.26
N GLU A 258 17.04 2.14 10.27
CA GLU A 258 16.46 0.81 10.50
C GLU A 258 14.99 0.85 10.95
N VAL A 259 14.54 1.84 11.72
CA VAL A 259 13.13 1.98 12.13
C VAL A 259 12.23 2.35 10.95
N PHE A 260 12.75 3.07 9.95
CA PHE A 260 12.05 3.25 8.67
C PHE A 260 12.15 2.01 7.75
N GLN A 261 13.24 1.23 7.83
CA GLN A 261 13.39 -0.04 7.10
C GLN A 261 12.57 -1.19 7.70
N ALA A 262 12.22 -1.14 8.98
CA ALA A 262 11.40 -2.14 9.66
C ALA A 262 9.89 -1.86 9.57
N GLN A 263 9.46 -0.92 8.71
CA GLN A 263 8.06 -0.89 8.30
C GLN A 263 7.80 -2.14 7.47
N SER A 264 7.21 -3.15 8.13
CA SER A 264 6.74 -4.39 7.54
C SER A 264 6.16 -4.16 6.15
N ALA A 265 6.57 -4.98 5.18
CA ALA A 265 6.05 -4.92 3.80
C ALA A 265 4.50 -5.03 3.73
N ILE A 266 3.89 -5.54 4.79
CA ILE A 266 2.45 -5.71 4.98
C ILE A 266 1.84 -4.42 5.55
N GLN A 267 0.79 -3.93 4.89
CA GLN A 267 0.00 -2.80 5.39
C GLN A 267 -0.57 -3.14 6.77
N GLY A 268 -0.23 -2.33 7.78
CA GLY A 268 -0.66 -2.53 9.16
C GLY A 268 0.23 -3.45 10.03
N GLY A 269 1.42 -3.87 9.58
CA GLY A 269 2.25 -4.78 10.39
C GLY A 269 2.80 -4.17 11.70
N GLY A 270 2.73 -2.85 11.89
CA GLY A 270 2.97 -2.17 13.18
C GLY A 270 1.70 -1.88 14.00
N GLU A 271 0.53 -2.31 13.53
CA GLU A 271 -0.76 -2.05 14.17
C GLU A 271 -1.23 -3.19 15.06
N VAL A 272 -2.30 -2.96 15.83
CA VAL A 272 -2.96 -4.00 16.61
C VAL A 272 -3.41 -5.15 15.70
N TRP A 273 -3.38 -6.36 16.24
CA TRP A 273 -3.65 -7.60 15.49
C TRP A 273 -4.99 -7.60 14.73
N TRP A 274 -6.04 -6.95 15.24
CA TRP A 274 -7.33 -6.85 14.54
C TRP A 274 -7.27 -6.06 13.23
N VAL A 275 -6.41 -5.03 13.16
CA VAL A 275 -6.18 -4.26 11.92
C VAL A 275 -5.48 -5.15 10.90
N GLN A 276 -4.47 -5.90 11.33
CA GLN A 276 -3.78 -6.89 10.48
C GLN A 276 -4.75 -7.96 9.99
N PHE A 277 -5.61 -8.46 10.87
CA PHE A 277 -6.63 -9.45 10.53
C PHE A 277 -7.65 -8.93 9.50
N THR A 278 -8.07 -7.66 9.63
CA THR A 278 -8.99 -7.04 8.65
C THR A 278 -8.33 -6.92 7.28
N TRP A 279 -7.06 -6.49 7.23
CA TRP A 279 -6.29 -6.47 5.99
C TRP A 279 -6.07 -7.88 5.42
N ALA A 280 -5.80 -8.88 6.26
CA ALA A 280 -5.64 -10.27 5.85
C ALA A 280 -6.93 -10.84 5.23
N ILE A 281 -8.09 -10.60 5.85
CA ILE A 281 -9.40 -10.95 5.28
C ILE A 281 -9.58 -10.24 3.95
N TYR A 282 -9.24 -8.94 3.89
CA TYR A 282 -9.32 -8.18 2.66
C TYR A 282 -8.50 -8.90 1.57
N TYR A 283 -7.18 -9.06 1.74
CA TYR A 283 -6.33 -9.71 0.74
C TYR A 283 -6.77 -11.13 0.35
N THR A 284 -7.23 -11.93 1.32
CA THR A 284 -7.70 -13.30 1.07
C THR A 284 -8.96 -13.29 0.21
N ALA A 285 -9.96 -12.47 0.56
CA ALA A 285 -11.18 -12.37 -0.22
C ALA A 285 -10.90 -11.80 -1.62
N GLY A 286 -10.03 -10.79 -1.75
CA GLY A 286 -9.58 -10.27 -3.04
C GLY A 286 -8.94 -11.35 -3.91
N THR A 287 -8.07 -12.16 -3.34
CA THR A 287 -7.45 -13.30 -4.02
C THR A 287 -8.52 -14.28 -4.50
N LEU A 288 -9.45 -14.68 -3.62
CA LEU A 288 -10.53 -15.60 -3.97
C LEU A 288 -11.42 -15.04 -5.10
N ILE A 289 -11.76 -13.75 -5.05
CA ILE A 289 -12.54 -13.07 -6.10
C ILE A 289 -11.83 -13.16 -7.44
N TYR A 290 -10.55 -12.80 -7.49
CA TYR A 290 -9.78 -12.85 -8.74
C TYR A 290 -9.53 -14.28 -9.22
N THR A 291 -9.30 -15.24 -8.32
CA THR A 291 -9.16 -16.66 -8.70
C THR A 291 -10.46 -17.24 -9.23
N SER A 292 -11.63 -16.70 -8.86
CA SER A 292 -12.93 -17.17 -9.38
C SER A 292 -13.13 -16.91 -10.88
N ILE A 293 -12.23 -16.12 -11.49
CA ILE A 293 -12.20 -15.75 -12.90
C ILE A 293 -11.40 -16.83 -13.67
N MET A 294 -11.92 -18.07 -13.65
CA MET A 294 -11.14 -19.26 -13.99
C MET A 294 -11.02 -19.51 -15.50
N ALA A 295 -12.09 -19.23 -16.27
CA ALA A 295 -12.16 -19.64 -17.67
C ALA A 295 -11.65 -18.58 -18.67
N VAL A 296 -10.76 -17.68 -18.25
CA VAL A 296 -10.30 -16.55 -19.06
C VAL A 296 -9.27 -16.98 -20.10
N THR A 297 -9.41 -16.49 -21.33
CA THR A 297 -8.42 -16.67 -22.41
C THR A 297 -7.14 -15.89 -22.12
N VAL A 298 -6.02 -16.24 -22.76
CA VAL A 298 -4.74 -15.53 -22.56
C VAL A 298 -4.85 -14.04 -22.91
N ILE A 299 -5.59 -13.69 -23.96
CA ILE A 299 -5.80 -12.30 -24.39
C ILE A 299 -6.63 -11.55 -23.34
N GLU A 300 -7.72 -12.13 -22.84
CA GLU A 300 -8.51 -11.52 -21.78
C GLU A 300 -7.69 -11.35 -20.50
N LEU A 301 -6.88 -12.34 -20.10
CA LEU A 301 -5.98 -12.26 -18.95
C LEU A 301 -5.01 -11.09 -19.11
N PHE A 302 -4.43 -10.92 -20.30
CA PHE A 302 -3.56 -9.77 -20.58
C PHE A 302 -4.30 -8.44 -20.40
N VAL A 303 -5.52 -8.31 -20.93
CA VAL A 303 -6.35 -7.11 -20.77
C VAL A 303 -6.67 -6.84 -19.30
N TRP A 304 -6.98 -7.88 -18.51
CA TRP A 304 -7.19 -7.79 -17.07
C TRP A 304 -5.96 -7.23 -16.35
N VAL A 305 -4.78 -7.79 -16.63
CA VAL A 305 -3.52 -7.36 -16.02
C VAL A 305 -3.24 -5.89 -16.36
N VAL A 306 -3.33 -5.51 -17.63
CA VAL A 306 -3.09 -4.12 -18.07
C VAL A 306 -4.08 -3.14 -17.44
N ALA A 307 -5.37 -3.47 -17.43
CA ALA A 307 -6.40 -2.62 -16.84
C ALA A 307 -6.21 -2.46 -15.32
N THR A 308 -5.83 -3.54 -14.62
CA THR A 308 -5.58 -3.50 -13.17
C THR A 308 -4.30 -2.72 -12.84
N CYS A 309 -3.24 -2.89 -13.64
CA CYS A 309 -2.04 -2.07 -13.56
C CYS A 309 -2.38 -0.58 -13.74
N PHE A 310 -3.18 -0.25 -14.76
CA PHE A 310 -3.59 1.12 -15.04
C PHE A 310 -4.41 1.72 -13.89
N ALA A 311 -5.43 1.01 -13.40
CA ALA A 311 -6.25 1.44 -12.26
C ALA A 311 -5.41 1.63 -10.99
N THR A 312 -4.48 0.71 -10.73
CA THR A 312 -3.55 0.83 -9.59
C THR A 312 -2.66 2.06 -9.74
N GLY A 313 -2.08 2.29 -10.93
CA GLY A 313 -1.28 3.46 -11.21
C GLY A 313 -2.04 4.77 -11.00
N MET A 314 -3.28 4.87 -11.50
CA MET A 314 -4.14 6.03 -11.31
C MET A 314 -4.49 6.27 -9.84
N ASN A 315 -4.80 5.21 -9.09
CA ASN A 315 -5.05 5.30 -7.65
C ASN A 315 -3.86 5.86 -6.88
N ARG A 316 -2.64 5.41 -7.21
CA ARG A 316 -1.41 5.90 -6.57
C ARG A 316 -1.15 7.36 -6.91
N LEU A 317 -1.23 7.73 -8.18
CA LEU A 317 -1.05 9.10 -8.62
C LEU A 317 -2.08 10.04 -7.98
N LEU A 318 -3.34 9.62 -7.90
CA LEU A 318 -4.40 10.35 -7.21
C LEU A 318 -4.07 10.53 -5.73
N GLY A 319 -3.64 9.46 -5.04
CA GLY A 319 -3.28 9.53 -3.63
C GLY A 319 -2.11 10.48 -3.36
N TYR A 320 -1.06 10.47 -4.20
CA TYR A 320 0.06 11.41 -4.06
C TYR A 320 -0.38 12.85 -4.26
N ARG A 321 -1.20 13.14 -5.27
CA ARG A 321 -1.70 14.49 -5.52
C ARG A 321 -2.67 14.96 -4.43
N LEU A 322 -3.43 14.05 -3.82
CA LEU A 322 -4.26 14.36 -2.65
C LEU A 322 -3.40 14.77 -1.44
N CYS A 323 -2.30 14.05 -1.19
CA CYS A 323 -1.34 14.42 -0.15
C CYS A 323 -0.69 15.78 -0.42
N GLU A 324 -0.27 16.05 -1.66
CA GLU A 324 0.34 17.32 -2.05
C GLU A 324 -0.65 18.50 -1.95
N TYR A 325 -1.92 18.30 -2.32
CA TYR A 325 -2.95 19.35 -2.26
C TYR A 325 -3.26 19.81 -0.83
N TRP A 326 -3.15 18.91 0.15
CA TRP A 326 -3.41 19.18 1.57
C TRP A 326 -2.15 19.51 2.39
N SER A 327 -0.96 19.39 1.79
CA SER A 327 0.33 19.71 2.39
C SER A 327 0.68 21.20 2.28
#